data_AF-A0A640XLA1-F1
#
_entry.id   AF-A0A640XLA1-F1
#
_cell.length_a   1.000
_cell.length_b   1.000
_cell.length_c   1.000
_cell.angle_alpha   90.00
_cell.angle_beta   90.00
_cell.angle_gamma   90.00
#
_symmetry.space_group_name_H-M   'P 1'
#
loop_
_entity.id
_entity.type
_entity.pdbx_description
1 polymer ?
#
loop_
_entity_poly.entity_id
_entity_poly.type
_entity_poly.pdbx_seq_one_letter_code
_entity_poly.pdbx_strand_id
1 'polypeptide(L)' 'MVKVKTFTSSLKIFHVHNELMELDKTVNDFLQQNNIKKVVSVCDSTTNTDGGTMGIIRVLTYEE' A
#
# COMPACT_ATOMS: atom_id res chain seq x y z
N MET A 1 1.66 17.32 32.84
CA MET A 1 2.10 16.03 32.29
C MET A 1 2.97 16.31 31.07
N VAL A 2 4.22 15.85 31.03
CA VAL A 2 5.14 16.12 29.92
C VAL A 2 4.97 15.05 28.84
N LYS A 3 4.81 15.46 27.58
CA LYS A 3 4.72 14.57 26.42
C LYS A 3 5.95 14.79 25.54
N VAL A 4 6.57 13.70 25.09
CA VAL A 4 7.70 13.73 24.16
C VAL A 4 7.28 12.99 22.88
N LYS A 5 7.57 13.57 21.72
CA LYS A 5 7.34 12.97 20.42
C LYS A 5 8.60 13.15 19.58
N THR A 6 9.13 12.05 19.06
CA THR A 6 10.34 12.02 18.23
C THR A 6 9.95 11.98 16.76
N PHE A 7 10.71 12.70 15.95
CA PHE A 7 10.60 12.71 14.50
C PHE A 7 11.96 12.33 13.91
N THR A 8 11.97 11.55 12.84
CA THR A 8 13.19 11.14 12.12
C THR A 8 12.91 11.18 10.63
N SER A 9 13.97 11.24 9.82
CA SER A 9 13.88 10.99 8.38
C SER A 9 13.58 9.51 8.11
N SER A 10 12.99 9.23 6.95
CA SER A 10 12.74 7.86 6.49
C SER A 10 14.07 7.14 6.24
N LEU A 11 14.21 5.93 6.80
CA LEU A 11 15.36 5.08 6.54
C LEU A 11 15.14 4.35 5.22
N LYS A 12 16.10 4.47 4.29
CA LYS A 12 16.00 3.91 2.94
C LYS A 12 15.66 2.41 2.90
N ILE A 13 16.13 1.63 3.88
CA ILE A 13 15.85 0.20 3.97
C ILE A 13 14.34 -0.11 4.14
N PHE A 14 13.58 0.83 4.71
CA PHE A 14 12.15 0.71 4.89
C PHE A 14 11.35 1.38 3.78
N HIS A 15 11.99 1.93 2.75
CA HIS A 15 11.30 2.65 1.69
C HIS A 15 10.22 1.78 1.01
N VAL A 16 10.61 0.59 0.53
CA VAL A 16 9.69 -0.36 -0.11
C VAL A 16 8.62 -0.87 0.86
N HIS A 17 8.98 -1.08 2.14
CA HIS A 17 8.01 -1.50 3.14
C HIS A 17 6.93 -0.44 3.35
N ASN A 18 7.33 0.83 3.46
CA ASN A 18 6.39 1.94 3.61
C ASN A 18 5.53 2.12 2.37
N GLU A 19 6.09 1.99 1.16
CA GLU A 19 5.31 2.04 -0.10
C GLU A 19 4.25 0.94 -0.16
N LEU A 20 4.59 -0.28 0.27
CA LEU A 20 3.64 -1.38 0.36
C LEU A 20 2.55 -1.12 1.40
N MET A 21 2.91 -0.59 2.57
CA MET A 21 1.94 -0.21 3.59
C MET A 21 1.00 0.91 3.13
N GLU A 22 1.53 1.89 2.39
CA GLU A 22 0.74 2.97 1.80
C GLU A 22 -0.22 2.43 0.74
N LEU A 23 0.23 1.52 -0.14
CA LEU A 23 -0.63 0.85 -1.11
C LEU A 23 -1.76 0.06 -0.43
N ASP A 24 -1.43 -0.72 0.60
CA ASP A 24 -2.41 -1.44 1.43
C ASP A 24 -3.43 -0.47 2.03
N LYS A 25 -2.96 0.65 2.58
CA LYS A 25 -3.84 1.66 3.16
C LYS A 25 -4.76 2.27 2.12
N THR A 26 -4.24 2.68 0.96
CA THR A 26 -5.04 3.25 -0.12
C THR A 26 -6.14 2.30 -0.58
N VAL A 27 -5.82 1.02 -0.74
CA VAL A 27 -6.81 -0.01 -1.09
C VAL A 27 -7.89 -0.16 -0.03
N ASN A 28 -7.50 -0.27 1.24
CA ASN A 28 -8.46 -0.42 2.33
C ASN A 28 -9.35 0.82 2.50
N ASP A 29 -8.77 2.01 2.38
CA ASP A 29 -9.51 3.28 2.41
C ASP A 29 -10.54 3.32 1.26
N PHE A 30 -10.17 2.88 0.04
CA PHE A 30 -11.11 2.75 -1.09
C PHE A 30 -12.26 1.78 -0.80
N LEU A 31 -11.97 0.57 -0.30
CA LEU A 31 -13.00 -0.43 0.01
C LEU A 31 -13.97 0.10 1.08
N GLN A 32 -13.45 0.76 2.10
CA GLN A 32 -14.24 1.33 3.18
C GLN A 32 -15.11 2.51 2.69
N GLN A 33 -14.53 3.45 1.96
CA GLN A 33 -15.23 4.64 1.46
C GLN A 33 -16.39 4.29 0.53
N ASN A 34 -16.23 3.22 -0.26
CA ASN A 34 -17.24 2.76 -1.21
C ASN A 34 -18.16 1.67 -0.64
N ASN A 35 -18.05 1.34 0.65
CA ASN A 35 -18.85 0.32 1.33
C ASN A 35 -18.81 -1.08 0.68
N ILE A 36 -17.75 -1.40 -0.06
CA ILE A 36 -17.57 -2.69 -0.73
C ILE A 36 -17.58 -3.81 0.31
N LYS A 37 -18.49 -4.78 0.15
CA LYS A 37 -18.66 -5.89 1.12
C LYS A 37 -17.96 -7.17 0.71
N LYS A 38 -17.62 -7.32 -0.58
CA LYS A 38 -17.06 -8.56 -1.09
C LYS A 38 -15.96 -8.29 -2.11
N VAL A 39 -14.76 -8.70 -1.76
CA VAL A 39 -13.62 -8.80 -2.68
C VAL A 39 -13.59 -10.23 -3.21
N VAL A 40 -13.63 -10.37 -4.52
CA VAL A 40 -13.62 -11.65 -5.24
C VAL A 40 -12.18 -12.13 -5.43
N SER A 41 -11.26 -11.23 -5.80
CA SER A 41 -9.84 -11.56 -5.98
C SER A 41 -8.94 -10.35 -5.83
N VAL A 42 -7.69 -10.62 -5.46
CA VAL A 42 -6.58 -9.67 -5.41
C VAL A 42 -5.42 -10.26 -6.22
N CYS A 43 -4.81 -9.47 -7.10
CA CYS A 43 -3.64 -9.88 -7.87
C CYS A 43 -2.60 -8.77 -7.89
N ASP A 44 -1.35 -9.12 -7.58
CA ASP A 44 -0.22 -8.19 -7.60
C ASP A 44 0.75 -8.58 -8.72
N SER A 45 1.26 -7.57 -9.43
CA SER A 45 2.36 -7.74 -10.38
C SER A 45 3.38 -6.63 -10.20
N THR A 46 4.67 -7.00 -10.22
CA THR A 46 5.76 -6.03 -10.23
C THR A 46 5.85 -5.36 -11.59
N THR A 47 6.06 -4.04 -11.61
CA THR A 47 6.53 -3.34 -12.80
C THR A 47 8.05 -3.32 -12.78
N ASN A 48 8.66 -3.59 -13.92
CA ASN A 48 10.11 -3.73 -14.03
C ASN A 48 10.69 -2.71 -15.01
N THR A 49 11.89 -2.23 -14.72
CA THR A 49 12.74 -1.47 -15.63
C THR A 49 14.17 -2.02 -15.55
N ASP A 50 14.78 -2.31 -16.69
CA ASP A 50 16.18 -2.81 -16.79
C ASP A 50 16.53 -3.97 -15.83
N GLY A 51 15.59 -4.88 -15.57
CA GLY A 51 15.76 -6.04 -14.68
C GLY A 51 15.57 -5.74 -13.19
N GLY A 52 15.31 -4.48 -12.81
CA GLY A 52 14.92 -4.08 -11.46
C GLY A 52 13.41 -3.89 -11.32
N THR A 53 12.87 -4.17 -10.13
CA THR A 53 11.49 -3.83 -9.78
C THR A 53 11.39 -2.33 -9.48
N MET A 54 10.54 -1.64 -10.22
CA MET A 54 10.26 -0.21 -10.05
C MET A 54 9.03 0.05 -9.16
N GLY A 55 8.10 -0.90 -9.12
CA GLY A 55 6.89 -0.77 -8.32
C GLY A 55 6.01 -2.00 -8.41
N ILE A 56 4.81 -1.88 -7.85
CA ILE A 56 3.79 -2.94 -7.83
C ILE A 56 2.46 -2.35 -8.31
N ILE A 57 1.76 -3.10 -9.15
CA ILE A 57 0.37 -2.87 -9.50
C ILE A 57 -0.46 -3.90 -8.76
N ARG A 58 -1.46 -3.43 -8.01
CA ARG A 58 -2.49 -4.27 -7.38
C ARG A 58 -3.81 -4.12 -8.11
N VAL A 59 -4.38 -5.24 -8.53
CA VAL A 59 -5.70 -5.32 -9.16
C VAL A 59 -6.67 -5.97 -8.17
N LEU A 60 -7.85 -5.34 -8.02
CA LEU A 60 -8.95 -5.83 -7.19
C LEU A 60 -10.16 -6.14 -8.07
N THR A 61 -10.75 -7.31 -7.85
CA THR A 61 -12.08 -7.65 -8.35
C THR A 61 -13.03 -7.66 -7.16
N TYR A 62 -14.12 -6.91 -7.23
CA TYR A 62 -15.06 -6.72 -6.12
C TYR A 62 -16.51 -6.61 -6.60
N GLU A 63 -17.45 -6.83 -5.69
CA GLU A 63 -18.89 -6.66 -5.89
C GLU A 63 -19.39 -5.50 -5.01
N GLU A 64 -20.21 -4.62 -5.59
CA GLU A 64 -20.92 -3.53 -4.88
C GLU A 64 -22.12 -4.06 -4.08
#